data_AF-A0A2M8PSP6-F1
#
_entry.id   AF-A0A2M8PSP6-F1
#
_cell.length_a   1.000
_cell.length_b   1.000
_cell.length_c   1.000
_cell.angle_alpha   90.00
_cell.angle_beta   90.00
_cell.angle_gamma   90.00
#
_symmetry.space_group_name_H-M   'P 1'
#
loop_
_entity.id
_entity.type
_entity.pdbx_description
1 polymer ?
#
loop_
_entity_poly.entity_id
_entity_poly.type
_entity_poly.pdbx_seq_one_letter_code
_entity_poly.pdbx_strand_id
1 'polypeptide(L)'
;MPTNIPDIVIGRLPLYLRALNRMAEEGQEVTSSHELGERLGISSAQIRKDLSHFGGFGKQGTGYRIKYLEQQLRQVLKVDREWSVVLVGAGDLGSALANYQGFVDRGFRIA
;
A
#
# COMPACT_ATOMS: atom_id res chain seq x y z
N MET A 1 -7.34 -16.45 11.46
CA MET A 1 -7.45 -15.19 10.69
C MET A 1 -8.02 -14.14 11.64
N PRO A 2 -7.28 -13.12 12.09
CA PRO A 2 -7.93 -12.12 12.94
C PRO A 2 -8.86 -11.24 12.09
N THR A 3 -10.13 -11.28 12.47
CA THR A 3 -11.03 -10.14 12.69
C THR A 3 -11.26 -9.15 11.53
N ASN A 4 -12.35 -9.35 10.80
CA ASN A 4 -13.20 -8.37 10.09
C ASN A 4 -12.61 -6.95 9.89
N ILE A 5 -11.59 -6.84 9.04
CA ILE A 5 -11.01 -5.55 8.68
C ILE A 5 -11.98 -4.88 7.69
N PRO A 6 -12.45 -3.65 7.96
CA PRO A 6 -13.41 -3.00 7.08
C PRO A 6 -12.84 -2.85 5.66
N ASP A 7 -13.64 -3.13 4.63
CA ASP A 7 -13.22 -3.02 3.22
C ASP A 7 -12.69 -1.62 2.88
N ILE A 8 -13.25 -0.58 3.49
CA ILE A 8 -12.81 0.80 3.34
C ILE A 8 -11.37 1.03 3.82
N VAL A 9 -10.93 0.27 4.83
CA VAL A 9 -9.54 0.32 5.32
C VAL A 9 -8.62 -0.37 4.32
N ILE A 10 -9.02 -1.54 3.80
CA ILE A 10 -8.26 -2.27 2.77
C ILE A 10 -8.07 -1.40 1.53
N GLY A 11 -9.12 -0.71 1.08
CA GLY A 11 -9.06 0.20 -0.07
C GLY A 11 -8.08 1.36 0.08
N ARG A 12 -7.72 1.76 1.31
CA ARG A 12 -6.75 2.85 1.56
C ARG A 12 -5.31 2.37 1.68
N LEU A 13 -5.06 1.10 1.95
CA LEU A 13 -3.69 0.58 2.11
C LEU A 13 -2.79 0.80 0.89
N PRO A 14 -3.27 0.69 -0.38
CA PRO A 14 -2.43 0.99 -1.54
C PRO A 14 -1.95 2.45 -1.56
N LEU A 15 -2.74 3.38 -1.02
CA LEU A 15 -2.35 4.79 -0.91
C LEU A 15 -1.26 4.98 0.14
N TYR A 16 -1.39 4.33 1.30
CA TYR A 16 -0.35 4.32 2.33
C TYR A 16 0.95 3.73 1.78
N LEU A 17 0.87 2.57 1.10
CA LEU A 17 2.03 1.92 0.50
C LEU A 17 2.74 2.82 -0.51
N ARG A 18 1.99 3.50 -1.39
CA ARG A 18 2.56 4.43 -2.38
C ARG A 18 3.25 5.63 -1.73
N ALA A 19 2.66 6.19 -0.66
CA ALA A 19 3.28 7.28 0.06
C ALA A 19 4.58 6.83 0.77
N LEU A 20 4.56 5.66 1.41
CA LEU A 20 5.73 5.08 2.06
C LEU A 20 6.87 4.81 1.07
N ASN A 21 6.58 4.28 -0.12
CA ASN A 21 7.59 4.08 -1.16
C ASN A 21 8.26 5.39 -1.57
N ARG A 22 7.48 6.46 -1.76
CA ARG A 22 8.03 7.80 -2.07
C ARG A 22 8.89 8.34 -0.94
N MET A 23 8.45 8.21 0.30
CA MET A 23 9.23 8.65 1.46
C MET A 23 10.54 7.86 1.58
N ALA A 24 10.52 6.56 1.26
CA ALA A 24 11.72 5.74 1.20
C ALA A 24 12.68 6.16 0.06
N GLU A 25 12.14 6.49 -1.13
CA GLU A 25 12.91 7.05 -2.26
C GLU A 25 13.54 8.40 -1.91
N GLU A 26 12.87 9.20 -1.08
CA GLU A 26 13.39 10.46 -0.52
C GLU A 26 14.42 10.25 0.61
N GLY A 27 14.74 9.00 0.96
CA GLY A 27 15.73 8.65 1.99
C GLY A 27 15.21 8.72 3.42
N GLN A 28 13.90 8.86 3.64
CA GLN A 28 13.33 8.87 4.98
C GLN A 28 13.26 7.45 5.57
N GLU A 29 13.67 7.29 6.82
CA GLU A 29 13.63 6.00 7.53
C GLU A 29 12.41 5.85 8.44
N VAL A 30 11.91 6.97 8.96
CA VAL A 30 10.79 7.04 9.92
C VAL A 30 9.79 8.09 9.46
N THR A 31 8.51 7.81 9.63
CA THR A 31 7.40 8.75 9.40
C THR A 31 6.45 8.77 10.59
N SER A 32 5.74 9.88 10.77
CA SER A 32 4.62 9.98 11.71
C SER A 32 3.27 9.82 11.01
N SER A 33 2.20 9.60 11.79
CA SER A 33 0.82 9.67 11.27
C SER A 33 0.42 11.08 10.80
N HIS A 34 1.20 12.09 11.20
CA HIS A 34 0.99 13.48 10.79
C HIS A 34 1.55 13.71 9.39
N GLU A 35 2.83 13.41 9.18
CA GLU A 35 3.49 13.55 7.87
C GLU A 35 2.82 12.68 6.80
N LEU A 36 2.47 11.43 7.15
CA LEU A 36 1.74 10.55 6.23
C LEU A 36 0.34 11.11 5.91
N GLY A 37 -0.27 11.80 6.88
CA GLY A 37 -1.57 12.45 6.71
C GLY A 37 -1.51 13.66 5.81
N GLU A 38 -0.50 14.52 5.96
CA GLU A 38 -0.27 15.68 5.09
C GLU A 38 -0.08 15.28 3.63
N ARG A 39 0.72 14.22 3.37
CA ARG A 39 0.96 13.72 2.01
C ARG A 39 -0.27 13.12 1.34
N LEU A 40 -1.21 12.59 2.13
CA LEU A 40 -2.37 11.85 1.63
C LEU A 40 -3.69 12.62 1.76
N GLY A 41 -3.70 13.76 2.45
CA GLY A 41 -4.93 14.48 2.81
C GLY A 41 -5.83 13.69 3.79
N ILE A 42 -5.24 12.82 4.62
CA ILE A 42 -5.96 11.97 5.57
C ILE A 42 -5.61 12.40 7.00
N SER A 43 -6.60 12.46 7.90
CA SER A 43 -6.33 12.83 9.28
C SER A 43 -5.44 11.79 9.98
N SER A 44 -4.52 12.26 10.84
CA SER A 44 -3.66 11.36 11.61
C SER A 44 -4.43 10.39 12.50
N ALA A 45 -5.61 10.78 12.98
CA ALA A 45 -6.50 9.91 13.73
C ALA A 45 -7.02 8.75 12.88
N GLN A 46 -7.38 9.01 11.63
CA GLN A 46 -7.83 7.98 10.71
C GLN A 46 -6.70 7.01 10.35
N ILE A 47 -5.49 7.52 10.09
CA ILE A 47 -4.30 6.68 9.83
C ILE A 47 -4.00 5.78 11.02
N ARG A 48 -3.98 6.32 12.24
CA ARG A 48 -3.76 5.50 13.45
C ARG A 48 -4.83 4.43 13.61
N LYS A 49 -6.11 4.76 13.35
CA LYS A 49 -7.21 3.80 13.40
C LYS A 49 -7.02 2.69 12.36
N ASP A 50 -6.73 3.05 11.11
CA ASP A 50 -6.49 2.10 10.03
C ASP A 50 -5.34 1.15 10.34
N LEU A 51 -4.18 1.70 10.74
CA LEU A 51 -3.01 0.90 11.07
C LEU A 51 -3.24 0.04 12.32
N SER A 52 -4.03 0.48 13.29
CA SER A 52 -4.32 -0.30 14.50
C SER A 52 -4.99 -1.65 14.21
N HIS A 53 -5.70 -1.79 13.08
CA HIS A 53 -6.33 -3.05 12.68
C HIS A 53 -5.34 -4.17 12.33
N PHE A 54 -4.09 -3.84 11.97
CA PHE A 54 -3.10 -4.82 11.51
C PHE A 54 -1.99 -5.09 12.55
N GLY A 55 -2.07 -4.49 13.74
CA GLY A 55 -1.13 -4.70 14.84
C GLY A 55 -0.21 -3.50 15.15
N GLY A 56 0.75 -3.70 16.06
CA GLY A 56 1.59 -2.66 16.64
C GLY A 56 2.65 -2.09 15.70
N PHE A 57 2.26 -1.22 14.75
CA PHE A 57 3.18 -0.57 13.81
C PHE A 57 4.09 0.50 14.43
N GLY A 58 3.92 0.83 15.71
CA GLY A 58 4.78 1.76 16.40
C GLY A 58 4.53 1.79 17.91
N LYS A 59 5.53 2.23 18.67
CA LYS A 59 5.34 2.69 20.04
C LYS A 59 4.87 4.15 20.01
N GLN A 60 4.01 4.52 20.95
CA GLN A 60 3.56 5.89 21.12
C GLN A 60 4.77 6.84 21.20
N GLY A 61 4.87 7.81 20.28
CA GLY A 61 5.93 8.82 20.27
C GLY A 61 7.19 8.51 19.44
N THR A 62 7.32 7.32 18.82
CA THR A 62 8.54 6.95 18.05
C THR A 62 8.36 6.98 16.52
N GLY A 63 7.13 7.18 16.03
CA GLY A 63 6.82 7.09 14.61
C GLY A 63 6.78 5.64 14.08
N TYR A 64 6.66 5.52 12.76
CA TYR A 64 6.61 4.28 12.00
C TYR A 64 7.91 4.15 11.21
N ARG A 65 8.62 3.02 11.36
CA ARG A 65 9.73 2.71 10.46
C ARG A 65 9.17 2.42 9.07
N ILE A 66 9.57 3.22 8.08
CA ILE A 66 8.99 3.20 6.73
C ILE A 66 9.12 1.81 6.11
N LYS A 67 10.34 1.24 6.08
CA LYS A 67 10.57 -0.11 5.53
C LYS A 67 9.74 -1.20 6.21
N TYR A 68 9.62 -1.14 7.53
CA TYR A 68 8.84 -2.13 8.27
C TYR A 68 7.35 -2.02 7.95
N LEU A 69 6.81 -0.79 7.97
CA LEU A 69 5.41 -0.54 7.67
C LEU A 69 5.08 -0.92 6.22
N GLU A 70 5.95 -0.56 5.28
CA GLU A 70 5.84 -0.95 3.87
C GLU A 70 5.75 -2.47 3.70
N GLN A 71 6.68 -3.22 4.30
CA GLN A 71 6.70 -4.68 4.22
C GLN A 71 5.41 -5.30 4.79
N GLN A 72 4.92 -4.78 5.91
CA GLN A 72 3.69 -5.26 6.52
C GLN A 72 2.46 -4.95 5.65
N LEU A 73 2.37 -3.75 5.09
CA LEU A 73 1.29 -3.42 4.15
C LEU A 73 1.34 -4.28 2.90
N ARG A 74 2.53 -4.61 2.39
CA ARG A 74 2.69 -5.54 1.25
C ARG A 74 2.15 -6.94 1.55
N GLN A 75 2.45 -7.46 2.75
CA GLN A 75 1.95 -8.77 3.21
C GLN A 75 0.42 -8.77 3.35
N VAL A 76 -0.15 -7.70 3.91
CA VAL A 76 -1.61 -7.56 4.06
C VAL A 76 -2.30 -7.48 2.71
N LEU A 77 -1.76 -6.68 1.80
CA LEU A 77 -2.27 -6.51 0.43
C LEU A 77 -1.95 -7.72 -0.47
N LYS A 78 -1.12 -8.64 -0.01
CA LYS A 78 -0.62 -9.79 -0.78
C LYS A 78 0.01 -9.35 -2.11
N VAL A 79 0.71 -8.22 -2.11
CA VAL A 79 1.47 -7.70 -3.27
C VAL A 79 2.96 -8.05 -3.17
N ASP A 80 3.28 -8.97 -2.26
CA ASP A 80 4.55 -9.67 -2.11
C ASP A 80 4.63 -10.95 -2.97
N ARG A 81 3.63 -11.19 -3.82
CA ARG A 81 3.52 -12.34 -4.71
C ARG A 81 3.06 -11.92 -6.11
N GLU A 82 3.45 -12.70 -7.11
CA GLU A 82 2.96 -12.52 -8.47
C GLU A 82 1.50 -12.98 -8.59
N TRP A 83 0.63 -12.12 -9.08
CA TRP A 83 -0.73 -12.44 -9.46
C TRP A 83 -0.79 -12.65 -10.97
N SER A 84 -1.21 -13.84 -11.37
CA SER A 84 -1.61 -14.10 -12.76
C SER A 84 -2.99 -13.50 -12.98
N VAL A 85 -3.10 -12.57 -13.93
CA VAL A 85 -4.34 -11.87 -14.27
C VAL A 85 -4.62 -12.14 -15.74
N VAL A 86 -5.88 -12.43 -16.09
CA VAL A 86 -6.29 -12.58 -17.49
C VAL A 86 -7.00 -11.31 -17.93
N LEU A 87 -6.62 -10.78 -19.09
CA LEU A 87 -7.29 -9.64 -19.71
C LEU A 87 -8.40 -10.14 -20.66
N VAL A 88 -9.65 -9.80 -20.37
CA VAL A 88 -10.79 -10.13 -21.25
C VAL A 88 -11.15 -8.90 -22.09
N GLY A 89 -10.87 -8.99 -23.39
CA GLY A 89 -11.11 -7.93 -24.38
C GLY A 89 -9.82 -7.20 -24.77
N ALA A 90 -9.38 -7.41 -26.01
CA ALA A 90 -8.13 -6.86 -26.57
C ALA A 90 -8.38 -5.76 -27.63
N GLY A 91 -9.31 -4.83 -27.35
CA GLY A 91 -9.41 -3.59 -28.12
C GLY A 91 -8.23 -2.65 -27.85
N ASP A 92 -8.29 -1.41 -28.30
CA ASP A 92 -7.18 -0.45 -28.13
C ASP A 92 -6.75 -0.27 -26.66
N LEU A 93 -7.73 -0.19 -25.75
CA LEU A 93 -7.46 -0.09 -24.30
C LEU A 93 -6.89 -1.40 -23.73
N GLY A 94 -7.38 -2.54 -24.19
CA GLY A 94 -6.88 -3.85 -23.76
C GLY A 94 -5.41 -4.05 -24.19
N SER A 95 -5.10 -3.70 -25.43
CA SER A 95 -3.74 -3.73 -25.96
C SER A 95 -2.81 -2.75 -25.24
N ALA A 96 -3.30 -1.55 -24.87
CA ALA A 96 -2.53 -0.60 -24.07
C ALA A 96 -2.22 -1.13 -22.65
N LEU A 97 -3.20 -1.77 -22.01
CA LEU A 97 -3.03 -2.37 -20.68
C LEU A 97 -2.11 -3.59 -20.70
N ALA A 98 -2.22 -4.45 -21.72
CA ALA A 98 -1.36 -5.63 -21.89
C ALA A 98 0.12 -5.25 -22.05
N ASN A 99 0.40 -4.10 -22.67
CA ASN A 99 1.76 -3.60 -22.89
C ASN A 99 2.26 -2.67 -21.76
N TYR A 100 1.47 -2.44 -20.71
CA TYR A 100 1.85 -1.56 -19.62
C TYR A 100 2.80 -2.28 -18.63
N GLN A 101 4.10 -1.99 -18.75
CA GLN A 101 5.14 -2.58 -17.90
C GLN A 101 4.97 -2.32 -16.40
N GLY A 102 4.26 -1.24 -16.03
CA GLY A 102 3.99 -0.92 -14.63
C GLY A 102 3.07 -1.90 -13.90
N PHE A 103 2.50 -2.91 -14.59
CA PHE A 103 1.83 -4.05 -13.95
C PHE A 103 2.84 -5.11 -13.49
N VAL A 104 3.85 -5.41 -14.32
CA VAL A 104 4.90 -6.39 -14.00
C VAL A 104 5.70 -5.95 -12.77
N ASP A 105 6.08 -4.66 -12.70
CA ASP A 105 6.81 -4.08 -11.56
C ASP A 105 6.03 -4.13 -10.23
N ARG A 106 4.71 -4.30 -10.30
CA ARG A 106 3.81 -4.40 -9.13
C ARG A 106 3.35 -5.83 -8.85
N GLY A 107 3.94 -6.82 -9.54
CA GLY A 107 3.63 -8.23 -9.37
C GLY A 107 2.36 -8.69 -10.09
N PHE A 108 1.84 -7.94 -11.06
CA PHE A 108 0.71 -8.38 -11.89
C PHE A 108 1.20 -8.83 -13.26
N ARG A 109 1.16 -10.14 -13.52
CA ARG A 109 1.48 -10.70 -14.84
C ARG A 109 0.18 -10.94 -15.59
N ILE A 110 0.02 -10.24 -16.71
CA ILE A 110 -1.09 -10.49 -17.63
C ILE A 110 -0.73 -11.74 -18.44
N ALA A 111 -1.59 -12.77 -18.40
CA ALA A 111 -1.43 -14.05 -19.09
C ALA A 111 -2.61 -14.36 -20.01
#